data_AF-A0A654CXV9-F1
#
_entry.id   AF-A0A654CXV9-F1
#
_cell.length_a   1.000
_cell.length_b   1.000
_cell.length_c   1.000
_cell.angle_alpha   90.00
_cell.angle_beta   90.00
_cell.angle_gamma   90.00
#
_symmetry.space_group_name_H-M   'P 1'
#
loop_
_entity.id
_entity.type
_entity.pdbx_description
1 polymer ?
#
loop_
_entity_poly.entity_id
_entity_poly.type
_entity_poly.pdbx_seq_one_letter_code
_entity_poly.pdbx_strand_id
1 'polypeptide(L)'
;MECRRLFRTEFTTFDTPSKQTTGTNQTCLISLQGSQYMSKPAARQSDQDACPVPGHAVNPTVTGSPDVLINGLPTLRVSDSSACGDTVAEGMSTILVNGLPIAFLGSSTSHGGTIITGSGNVLVGNQHAPAPFTPPLSLPGAYSCQLQLSASNGQPYSCLPYRVALEDGSIQKGITDTSGTTQTIRTRTQMAIASVHLLPPELTTTCCGRHATKQSSGMSIPLNGVQTAANTGTKAAPISVRKNDNSRTLTNGELAMAQSLFKDSVDYARIKIHSEEYLPFGLQPDNTAMTPNGEMYFNPDYYKDDFSLLPNDQHWFMHEMVHVWQYQLGYWVKLHGLLLHPGTLWGLLGDPYQYELKPGDKLQDFNMEQQGDIIADYYCWSTGNSTRSASSRRVTSIDIYKSALGDFLSNPNDRKLLP
;
A
#
# COMPACT_ATOMS: atom_id res chain seq x y z
N MET A 1 15.10 -2.69 3.72
CA MET A 1 15.62 -2.49 5.08
C MET A 1 14.44 -2.55 6.04
N GLU A 2 14.38 -3.62 6.82
CA GLU A 2 13.30 -3.93 7.78
C GLU A 2 13.42 -3.01 9.01
N CYS A 3 12.34 -2.34 9.40
CA CYS A 3 12.32 -1.37 10.50
C CYS A 3 11.98 -2.10 11.82
N ARG A 4 12.98 -2.63 12.53
CA ARG A 4 12.77 -3.27 13.85
C ARG A 4 12.94 -2.25 14.99
N ARG A 5 11.89 -2.13 15.84
CA ARG A 5 11.88 -1.39 17.10
C ARG A 5 12.39 -2.26 18.26
N LEU A 6 13.23 -1.68 19.11
CA LEU A 6 13.48 -2.15 20.47
C LEU A 6 12.83 -1.16 21.44
N PHE A 7 11.84 -1.62 22.22
CA PHE A 7 11.34 -0.88 23.38
C PHE A 7 11.45 -1.77 24.61
N ARG A 8 12.26 -1.33 25.57
CA ARG A 8 12.46 -1.89 26.91
C ARG A 8 11.40 -1.26 27.82
N THR A 9 10.61 -2.07 28.51
CA THR A 9 9.61 -1.61 29.50
C THR A 9 10.13 -1.95 30.89
N GLU A 10 10.35 -0.94 31.73
CA GLU A 10 10.58 -1.12 33.17
C GLU A 10 9.24 -0.95 33.90
N PHE A 11 8.88 -1.95 34.70
CA PHE A 11 7.71 -1.93 35.58
C PHE A 11 8.15 -1.48 36.98
N THR A 12 7.53 -0.42 37.50
CA THR A 12 7.55 -0.09 38.93
C THR A 12 6.13 -0.20 39.49
N THR A 13 6.04 -0.99 40.56
CA THR A 13 4.85 -1.36 41.33
C THR A 13 4.27 -0.17 42.11
N PHE A 14 2.94 -0.07 42.17
CA PHE A 14 2.24 0.82 43.11
C PHE A 14 1.14 0.06 43.87
N ASP A 15 1.08 0.36 45.17
CA ASP A 15 0.35 -0.28 46.25
C ASP A 15 -1.19 -0.24 46.14
N THR A 16 -1.81 -1.31 46.65
CA THR A 16 -3.24 -1.45 46.97
C THR A 16 -3.62 -0.74 48.26
N PRO A 17 -4.82 -0.14 48.35
CA PRO A 17 -5.48 0.12 49.63
C PRO A 17 -6.67 -0.81 49.88
N SER A 18 -6.65 -1.44 51.05
CA SER A 18 -7.73 -2.21 51.66
C SER A 18 -8.91 -1.32 52.08
N LYS A 19 -10.16 -1.75 51.82
CA LYS A 19 -11.32 -1.35 52.63
C LYS A 19 -12.27 -2.52 52.84
N GLN A 20 -12.48 -2.84 54.12
CA GLN A 20 -13.57 -3.65 54.65
C GLN A 20 -14.91 -2.92 54.46
N THR A 21 -15.95 -3.67 54.11
CA THR A 21 -17.33 -3.37 54.54
C THR A 21 -18.13 -4.66 54.69
N THR A 22 -18.81 -4.73 55.82
CA THR A 22 -19.70 -5.77 56.34
C THR A 22 -21.07 -5.76 55.64
N GLY A 23 -21.73 -6.92 55.51
CA GLY A 23 -23.18 -6.93 55.28
C GLY A 23 -23.80 -8.17 54.61
N THR A 24 -24.49 -8.96 55.43
CA THR A 24 -25.69 -9.78 55.13
C THR A 24 -25.58 -11.02 54.23
N ASN A 25 -25.63 -12.20 54.89
CA ASN A 25 -26.03 -13.49 54.34
C ASN A 25 -27.49 -13.44 53.85
N GLN A 26 -27.70 -13.67 52.55
CA GLN A 26 -28.99 -14.10 52.01
C GLN A 26 -28.79 -15.46 51.33
N THR A 27 -29.27 -16.50 52.00
CA THR A 27 -29.37 -17.86 51.47
C THR A 27 -30.47 -17.86 50.40
N CYS A 28 -30.08 -17.92 49.12
CA CYS A 28 -31.01 -18.06 48.00
C CYS A 28 -31.35 -19.54 47.79
N LEU A 29 -32.56 -19.94 48.21
CA LEU A 29 -33.15 -21.23 47.84
C LEU A 29 -33.63 -21.14 46.38
N ILE A 30 -32.86 -21.70 45.45
CA ILE A 30 -33.28 -21.81 44.06
C ILE A 30 -33.99 -23.15 43.85
N SER A 31 -35.27 -23.04 43.50
CA SER A 31 -36.17 -24.10 43.05
C SER A 31 -35.59 -24.83 41.83
N LEU A 32 -35.49 -26.15 41.90
CA LEU A 32 -35.08 -27.01 40.78
C LEU A 32 -36.25 -27.22 39.83
N GLN A 33 -36.29 -26.46 38.74
CA GLN A 33 -36.94 -26.88 37.50
C GLN A 33 -35.84 -27.17 36.46
N GLY A 34 -35.80 -28.41 35.99
CA GLY A 34 -34.73 -28.95 35.18
C GLY A 34 -34.74 -28.51 33.71
N SER A 35 -33.61 -28.83 33.07
CA SER A 35 -33.39 -28.91 31.62
C SER A 35 -33.04 -27.60 30.89
N GLN A 36 -31.76 -27.20 30.99
CA GLN A 36 -30.87 -26.76 29.86
C GLN A 36 -29.56 -26.09 30.33
N TYR A 37 -29.31 -25.98 31.64
CA TYR A 37 -28.22 -25.17 32.22
C TYR A 37 -27.27 -25.94 33.13
N MET A 38 -26.64 -27.02 32.65
CA MET A 38 -25.62 -27.72 33.45
C MET A 38 -24.41 -27.99 32.58
N SER A 39 -23.26 -27.48 33.03
CA SER A 39 -21.97 -27.94 32.56
C SER A 39 -21.88 -29.45 32.81
N LYS A 40 -21.39 -30.20 31.82
CA LYS A 40 -21.31 -31.66 31.87
C LYS A 40 -19.85 -32.10 32.04
N PRO A 41 -19.57 -33.18 32.78
CA PRO A 41 -18.25 -33.80 32.80
C PRO A 41 -17.70 -34.04 31.39
N ALA A 42 -16.48 -33.60 31.12
CA ALA A 42 -15.81 -33.88 29.85
C ALA A 42 -15.44 -35.37 29.77
N ALA A 43 -15.73 -36.02 28.63
CA ALA A 43 -15.39 -37.42 28.42
C ALA A 43 -13.97 -37.59 27.90
N ARG A 44 -13.37 -38.74 28.18
CA ARG A 44 -11.98 -39.09 27.88
C ARG A 44 -11.90 -40.53 27.41
N GLN A 45 -10.76 -40.91 26.83
CA GLN A 45 -10.43 -42.31 26.62
C GLN A 45 -10.52 -43.07 27.95
N SER A 46 -10.98 -44.32 27.91
CA SER A 46 -11.35 -45.21 29.02
C SER A 46 -12.64 -44.89 29.77
N ASP A 47 -13.31 -43.76 29.49
CA ASP A 47 -14.67 -43.55 29.97
C ASP A 47 -15.64 -44.55 29.33
N GLN A 48 -16.70 -44.91 30.04
CA GLN A 48 -17.57 -46.03 29.68
C GLN A 48 -18.68 -45.61 28.72
N ASP A 49 -18.93 -46.44 27.73
CA ASP A 49 -20.01 -46.38 26.76
C ASP A 49 -21.04 -47.48 27.07
N ALA A 50 -22.31 -47.09 27.27
CA ALA A 50 -23.42 -48.01 27.45
C ALA A 50 -24.07 -48.32 26.10
N CYS A 51 -23.52 -49.34 25.42
CA CYS A 51 -23.99 -49.74 24.10
C CYS A 51 -25.24 -50.65 24.20
N PRO A 52 -26.37 -50.33 23.54
CA PRO A 52 -27.61 -51.09 23.64
C PRO A 52 -27.65 -52.33 22.72
N VAL A 53 -26.63 -52.52 21.87
CA VAL A 53 -26.55 -53.65 20.95
C VAL A 53 -26.41 -54.96 21.75
N PRO A 54 -27.26 -55.97 21.51
CA PRO A 54 -27.18 -57.24 22.23
C PRO A 54 -25.79 -57.87 22.13
N GLY A 55 -25.20 -58.19 23.29
CA GLY A 55 -23.86 -58.76 23.39
C GLY A 55 -22.71 -57.75 23.47
N HIS A 56 -22.95 -56.45 23.27
CA HIS A 56 -21.91 -55.42 23.40
C HIS A 56 -21.73 -54.98 24.85
N ALA A 57 -22.80 -54.78 25.62
CA ALA A 57 -22.74 -54.33 27.01
C ALA A 57 -21.97 -53.00 27.19
N VAL A 58 -21.46 -52.75 28.39
CA VAL A 58 -20.70 -51.53 28.72
C VAL A 58 -19.23 -51.72 28.37
N ASN A 59 -18.67 -50.81 27.58
CA ASN A 59 -17.28 -50.88 27.13
C ASN A 59 -16.54 -49.56 27.35
N PRO A 60 -15.22 -49.60 27.61
CA PRO A 60 -14.42 -48.38 27.64
C PRO A 60 -14.24 -47.78 26.24
N THR A 61 -14.11 -46.47 26.18
CA THR A 61 -13.64 -45.75 24.98
C THR A 61 -12.16 -46.01 24.73
N VAL A 62 -11.79 -46.26 23.48
CA VAL A 62 -10.44 -46.73 23.10
C VAL A 62 -9.67 -45.76 22.23
N THR A 63 -10.31 -44.76 21.62
CA THR A 63 -9.63 -43.65 20.95
C THR A 63 -9.94 -42.31 21.63
N GLY A 64 -9.12 -41.31 21.32
CA GLY A 64 -9.24 -39.95 21.85
C GLY A 64 -8.27 -39.01 21.11
N SER A 65 -8.19 -37.77 21.59
CA SER A 65 -7.25 -36.77 21.09
C SER A 65 -5.78 -37.24 21.21
N PRO A 66 -4.93 -37.02 20.19
CA PRO A 66 -3.52 -37.41 20.24
C PRO A 66 -2.68 -36.55 21.20
N ASP A 67 -3.15 -35.35 21.56
CA ASP A 67 -2.34 -34.33 22.23
C ASP A 67 -3.09 -33.50 23.30
N VAL A 68 -4.42 -33.50 23.31
CA VAL A 68 -5.21 -32.79 24.32
C VAL A 68 -5.68 -33.77 25.39
N LEU A 69 -5.11 -33.63 26.58
CA LEU A 69 -5.39 -34.50 27.72
C LEU A 69 -6.28 -33.81 28.76
N ILE A 70 -7.27 -34.53 29.27
CA ILE A 70 -8.03 -34.12 30.46
C ILE A 70 -7.71 -35.11 31.57
N ASN A 71 -7.20 -34.60 32.70
CA ASN A 71 -6.70 -35.43 33.81
C ASN A 71 -5.72 -36.52 33.35
N GLY A 72 -4.83 -36.19 32.41
CA GLY A 72 -3.80 -37.10 31.88
C GLY A 72 -4.29 -38.18 30.91
N LEU A 73 -5.59 -38.21 30.55
CA LEU A 73 -6.14 -39.14 29.56
C LEU A 73 -6.54 -38.37 28.28
N PRO A 74 -6.36 -38.97 27.09
CA PRO A 74 -6.82 -38.40 25.82
C PRO A 74 -8.28 -37.95 25.87
N THR A 75 -8.54 -36.71 25.46
CA THR A 75 -9.88 -36.13 25.45
C THR A 75 -10.75 -36.82 24.40
N LEU A 76 -11.96 -37.22 24.77
CA LEU A 76 -12.90 -37.87 23.85
C LEU A 76 -13.64 -36.82 23.03
N ARG A 77 -13.80 -37.08 21.73
CA ARG A 77 -14.44 -36.17 20.77
C ARG A 77 -15.46 -36.94 19.95
N VAL A 78 -16.29 -36.21 19.19
CA VAL A 78 -17.09 -36.83 18.12
C VAL A 78 -16.19 -37.66 17.21
N SER A 79 -16.69 -38.82 16.78
CA SER A 79 -16.00 -39.87 16.00
C SER A 79 -14.98 -40.76 16.73
N ASP A 80 -14.62 -40.45 17.98
CA ASP A 80 -13.81 -41.38 18.77
C ASP A 80 -14.64 -42.62 19.17
N SER A 81 -13.99 -43.79 19.29
CA SER A 81 -14.66 -45.09 19.38
C SER A 81 -14.54 -45.79 20.74
N SER A 82 -15.48 -46.69 21.02
CA SER A 82 -15.46 -47.65 22.13
C SER A 82 -14.94 -49.03 21.73
N ALA A 83 -14.60 -49.86 22.72
CA ALA A 83 -14.02 -51.19 22.47
C ALA A 83 -14.94 -52.12 21.65
N CYS A 84 -16.26 -51.88 21.66
CA CYS A 84 -17.21 -52.61 20.83
C CYS A 84 -17.41 -52.02 19.43
N GLY A 85 -16.66 -50.95 19.09
CA GLY A 85 -16.73 -50.27 17.81
C GLY A 85 -17.80 -49.18 17.71
N ASP A 86 -18.53 -48.88 18.79
CA ASP A 86 -19.44 -47.73 18.81
C ASP A 86 -18.65 -46.42 18.71
N THR A 87 -19.23 -45.37 18.13
CA THR A 87 -18.57 -44.07 17.97
C THR A 87 -19.39 -42.96 18.58
N VAL A 88 -18.73 -41.98 19.19
CA VAL A 88 -19.42 -40.80 19.72
C VAL A 88 -20.05 -40.00 18.58
N ALA A 89 -21.37 -39.83 18.64
CA ALA A 89 -22.15 -39.12 17.63
C ALA A 89 -22.39 -37.64 18.00
N GLU A 90 -22.38 -37.31 19.29
CA GLU A 90 -22.71 -35.97 19.79
C GLU A 90 -21.61 -35.38 20.67
N GLY A 91 -21.28 -34.12 20.43
CA GLY A 91 -20.35 -33.33 21.25
C GLY A 91 -20.72 -31.84 21.27
N MET A 92 -20.05 -31.06 22.11
CA MET A 92 -20.29 -29.61 22.21
C MET A 92 -19.55 -28.86 21.10
N SER A 93 -20.29 -28.30 20.15
CA SER A 93 -19.73 -27.61 18.98
C SER A 93 -18.99 -26.30 19.31
N THR A 94 -19.21 -25.72 20.48
CA THR A 94 -18.51 -24.51 20.96
C THR A 94 -17.10 -24.79 21.48
N ILE A 95 -16.76 -26.05 21.76
CA ILE A 95 -15.47 -26.46 22.29
C ILE A 95 -14.90 -27.52 21.35
N LEU A 96 -13.96 -27.10 20.51
CA LEU A 96 -13.32 -27.96 19.53
C LEU A 96 -11.96 -28.44 20.03
N VAL A 97 -11.76 -29.76 20.03
CA VAL A 97 -10.49 -30.41 20.33
C VAL A 97 -9.98 -31.03 19.05
N ASN A 98 -8.83 -30.56 18.56
CA ASN A 98 -8.30 -30.87 17.22
C ASN A 98 -9.35 -30.70 16.09
N GLY A 99 -10.18 -29.66 16.20
CA GLY A 99 -11.22 -29.36 15.20
C GLY A 99 -12.50 -30.20 15.33
N LEU A 100 -12.59 -31.14 16.26
CA LEU A 100 -13.78 -31.96 16.49
C LEU A 100 -14.50 -31.55 17.80
N PRO A 101 -15.85 -31.54 17.84
CA PRO A 101 -16.59 -31.24 19.06
C PRO A 101 -16.22 -32.19 20.20
N ILE A 102 -16.00 -31.63 21.40
CA ILE A 102 -15.66 -32.41 22.60
C ILE A 102 -16.87 -33.24 23.08
N ALA A 103 -16.63 -34.48 23.46
CA ALA A 103 -17.63 -35.37 24.05
C ALA A 103 -17.77 -35.12 25.56
N PHE A 104 -18.92 -35.46 26.11
CA PHE A 104 -19.27 -35.23 27.51
C PHE A 104 -20.07 -36.41 28.07
N LEU A 105 -20.23 -36.47 29.39
CA LEU A 105 -21.11 -37.44 30.04
C LEU A 105 -22.56 -37.25 29.57
N GLY A 106 -23.09 -38.29 28.93
CA GLY A 106 -24.39 -38.30 28.25
C GLY A 106 -24.34 -37.97 26.76
N SER A 107 -23.16 -37.83 26.14
CA SER A 107 -23.03 -37.80 24.68
C SER A 107 -23.63 -39.05 24.06
N SER A 108 -24.49 -38.89 23.06
CA SER A 108 -25.05 -40.00 22.29
C SER A 108 -23.99 -40.65 21.38
N THR A 109 -24.15 -41.95 21.13
CA THR A 109 -23.28 -42.78 20.29
C THR A 109 -24.02 -43.34 19.07
N SER A 110 -23.28 -43.78 18.06
CA SER A 110 -23.81 -44.22 16.76
C SER A 110 -24.61 -45.53 16.83
N HIS A 111 -24.34 -46.41 17.79
CA HIS A 111 -25.20 -47.57 18.07
C HIS A 111 -26.45 -47.21 18.89
N GLY A 112 -26.70 -45.92 19.17
CA GLY A 112 -27.84 -45.44 19.95
C GLY A 112 -27.64 -45.53 21.46
N GLY A 113 -26.39 -45.72 21.92
CA GLY A 113 -26.00 -45.69 23.32
C GLY A 113 -25.63 -44.30 23.81
N THR A 114 -24.99 -44.26 24.98
CA THR A 114 -24.51 -43.01 25.59
C THR A 114 -23.21 -43.23 26.36
N ILE A 115 -22.38 -42.20 26.41
CA ILE A 115 -21.21 -42.16 27.30
C ILE A 115 -21.69 -41.92 28.74
N ILE A 116 -21.38 -42.83 29.65
CA ILE A 116 -21.93 -42.85 31.02
C ILE A 116 -20.93 -42.44 32.11
N THR A 117 -19.65 -42.28 31.79
CA THR A 117 -18.65 -41.70 32.71
C THR A 117 -17.90 -40.52 32.08
N GLY A 118 -17.23 -39.74 32.92
CA GLY A 118 -16.47 -38.57 32.50
C GLY A 118 -15.51 -38.09 33.58
N SER A 119 -14.86 -36.96 33.33
CA SER A 119 -13.97 -36.29 34.27
C SER A 119 -14.68 -35.86 35.56
N GLY A 120 -14.07 -36.11 36.72
CA GLY A 120 -14.64 -35.71 38.01
C GLY A 120 -14.57 -34.20 38.32
N ASN A 121 -13.78 -33.44 37.57
CA ASN A 121 -13.48 -32.03 37.88
C ASN A 121 -13.37 -31.11 36.66
N VAL A 122 -13.38 -31.64 35.44
CA VAL A 122 -13.37 -30.85 34.21
C VAL A 122 -14.76 -30.89 33.60
N LEU A 123 -15.43 -29.74 33.63
CA LEU A 123 -16.77 -29.56 33.12
C LEU A 123 -16.73 -28.74 31.82
N VAL A 124 -17.54 -29.12 30.85
CA VAL A 124 -17.68 -28.45 29.55
C VAL A 124 -19.10 -27.91 29.40
N GLY A 125 -19.24 -26.80 28.66
CA GLY A 125 -20.52 -26.11 28.47
C GLY A 125 -20.59 -25.33 27.16
N ASN A 126 -21.80 -24.96 26.77
CA ASN A 126 -22.11 -24.31 25.49
C ASN A 126 -22.43 -22.80 25.60
N GLN A 127 -22.33 -22.21 26.79
CA GLN A 127 -22.56 -20.78 27.01
C GLN A 127 -21.36 -20.14 27.69
N HIS A 128 -20.94 -19.00 27.15
CA HIS A 128 -19.95 -18.11 27.75
C HIS A 128 -20.60 -16.73 27.89
N ALA A 129 -20.70 -16.24 29.12
CA ALA A 129 -21.04 -14.85 29.39
C ALA A 129 -19.74 -14.07 29.54
N PRO A 130 -19.32 -13.26 28.55
CA PRO A 130 -18.18 -12.37 28.75
C PRO A 130 -18.47 -11.42 29.90
N ALA A 131 -17.47 -11.19 30.76
CA ALA A 131 -17.58 -10.16 31.79
C ALA A 131 -17.90 -8.80 31.14
N PRO A 132 -18.76 -7.95 31.74
CA PRO A 132 -18.97 -6.60 31.27
C PRO A 132 -17.64 -5.85 31.19
N PHE A 133 -17.23 -5.49 29.98
CA PHE A 133 -16.04 -4.67 29.75
C PHE A 133 -16.48 -3.24 29.43
N THR A 134 -16.03 -2.29 30.25
CA THR A 134 -16.12 -0.87 29.93
C THR A 134 -14.76 -0.45 29.38
N PRO A 135 -14.64 -0.04 28.11
CA PRO A 135 -13.38 0.49 27.60
C PRO A 135 -12.96 1.72 28.42
N PRO A 136 -11.66 1.95 28.64
CA PRO A 136 -11.21 3.19 29.25
C PRO A 136 -11.71 4.38 28.42
N LEU A 137 -12.22 5.40 29.11
CA LEU A 137 -12.57 6.68 28.48
C LEU A 137 -11.33 7.23 27.75
N SER A 138 -11.50 7.62 26.48
CA SER A 138 -10.50 8.39 25.75
C SER A 138 -10.06 9.58 26.60
N LEU A 139 -8.75 9.83 26.72
CA LEU A 139 -8.24 10.99 27.48
C LEU A 139 -9.00 12.27 27.06
N PRO A 140 -9.72 12.93 27.99
CA PRO A 140 -10.38 14.20 27.70
C PRO A 140 -9.34 15.21 27.20
N GLY A 141 -9.59 15.84 26.06
CA GLY A 141 -8.69 16.85 25.48
C GLY A 141 -7.56 16.33 24.59
N ALA A 142 -7.55 15.05 24.22
CA ALA A 142 -6.64 14.59 23.17
C ALA A 142 -7.27 14.82 21.78
N TYR A 143 -6.74 15.77 21.03
CA TYR A 143 -7.10 16.01 19.63
C TYR A 143 -6.05 15.39 18.73
N SER A 144 -6.45 14.83 17.59
CA SER A 144 -5.51 14.30 16.62
C SER A 144 -5.99 14.35 15.19
N CYS A 145 -5.05 14.21 14.26
CA CYS A 145 -5.31 13.89 12.87
C CYS A 145 -4.13 13.11 12.28
N GLN A 146 -4.34 12.52 11.11
CA GLN A 146 -3.28 12.06 10.22
C GLN A 146 -3.48 12.75 8.87
N LEU A 147 -2.39 13.02 8.17
CA LEU A 147 -2.42 13.57 6.82
C LEU A 147 -1.92 12.51 5.87
N GLN A 148 -2.56 12.36 4.71
CA GLN A 148 -2.03 11.55 3.61
C GLN A 148 -1.54 12.49 2.51
N LEU A 149 -0.22 12.55 2.37
CA LEU A 149 0.47 13.52 1.52
C LEU A 149 0.74 12.90 0.14
N SER A 150 0.35 13.62 -0.90
CA SER A 150 0.57 13.19 -2.29
C SER A 150 0.90 14.37 -3.20
N ALA A 151 1.60 14.06 -4.29
CA ALA A 151 1.79 14.98 -5.40
C ALA A 151 0.45 15.32 -6.08
N SER A 152 0.46 16.34 -6.92
CA SER A 152 -0.67 16.75 -7.79
C SER A 152 -1.28 15.57 -8.54
N ASN A 153 -0.42 14.69 -9.07
CA ASN A 153 -0.77 13.49 -9.82
C ASN A 153 -1.18 12.27 -8.97
N GLY A 154 -1.32 12.45 -7.65
CA GLY A 154 -1.73 11.42 -6.71
C GLY A 154 -0.64 10.44 -6.28
N GLN A 155 0.61 10.57 -6.76
CA GLN A 155 1.72 9.77 -6.23
C GLN A 155 1.93 10.09 -4.75
N PRO A 156 2.00 9.09 -3.86
CA PRO A 156 2.21 9.32 -2.44
C PRO A 156 3.64 9.81 -2.18
N TYR A 157 3.79 10.78 -1.29
CA TYR A 157 5.11 11.16 -0.77
C TYR A 157 5.57 10.15 0.29
N SER A 158 5.99 8.97 -0.17
CA SER A 158 6.29 7.83 0.70
C SER A 158 7.66 7.90 1.36
N CYS A 159 7.75 7.48 2.64
CA CYS A 159 9.03 7.34 3.35
C CYS A 159 9.86 8.62 3.45
N LEU A 160 9.22 9.79 3.42
CA LEU A 160 9.89 11.08 3.44
C LEU A 160 9.83 11.73 4.82
N PRO A 161 10.96 12.28 5.32
CA PRO A 161 10.94 13.06 6.54
C PRO A 161 10.10 14.32 6.34
N TYR A 162 9.35 14.72 7.37
CA TYR A 162 8.49 15.90 7.32
C TYR A 162 8.52 16.69 8.62
N ARG A 163 8.12 17.97 8.52
CA ARG A 163 7.80 18.86 9.64
C ARG A 163 6.40 19.43 9.43
N VAL A 164 5.50 19.22 10.38
CA VAL A 164 4.18 19.85 10.42
C VAL A 164 4.25 21.06 11.32
N ALA A 165 3.95 22.23 10.79
CA ALA A 165 3.79 23.46 11.58
C ALA A 165 2.32 23.65 11.92
N LEU A 166 2.03 23.84 13.20
CA LEU A 166 0.71 24.13 13.74
C LEU A 166 0.46 25.64 13.80
N GLU A 167 -0.78 26.06 13.99
CA GLU A 167 -1.15 27.49 14.05
C GLU A 167 -0.47 28.25 15.20
N ASP A 168 -0.10 27.57 16.28
CA ASP A 168 0.63 28.13 17.42
C ASP A 168 2.15 28.22 17.19
N GLY A 169 2.62 27.85 15.99
CA GLY A 169 4.02 27.80 15.60
C GLY A 169 4.78 26.56 16.10
N SER A 170 4.13 25.66 16.86
CA SER A 170 4.76 24.42 17.27
C SER A 170 4.95 23.47 16.09
N ILE A 171 6.01 22.64 16.16
CA ILE A 171 6.43 21.76 15.07
C ILE A 171 6.40 20.31 15.52
N GLN A 172 5.71 19.46 14.77
CA GLN A 172 5.75 18.00 14.91
C GLN A 172 6.50 17.39 13.73
N LYS A 173 7.38 16.42 13.99
CA LYS A 173 8.22 15.79 12.97
C LYS A 173 7.90 14.32 12.84
N GLY A 174 8.18 13.75 11.69
CA GLY A 174 8.03 12.32 11.47
C GLY A 174 8.56 11.92 10.10
N ILE A 175 8.24 10.68 9.73
CA ILE A 175 8.49 10.11 8.41
C ILE A 175 7.16 9.55 7.93
N THR A 176 6.78 9.84 6.69
CA THR A 176 5.58 9.25 6.08
C THR A 176 5.75 7.74 5.87
N ASP A 177 4.65 6.98 5.89
CA ASP A 177 4.69 5.57 5.52
C ASP A 177 4.71 5.38 3.98
N THR A 178 4.61 4.13 3.52
CA THR A 178 4.60 3.79 2.09
C THR A 178 3.40 4.37 1.32
N SER A 179 2.34 4.77 2.03
CA SER A 179 1.14 5.38 1.45
C SER A 179 1.16 6.92 1.49
N GLY A 180 2.28 7.51 1.92
CA GLY A 180 2.40 8.96 2.13
C GLY A 180 1.70 9.45 3.40
N THR A 181 1.29 8.56 4.30
CA THR A 181 0.55 8.92 5.51
C THR A 181 1.48 9.32 6.64
N THR A 182 1.18 10.44 7.31
CA THR A 182 1.92 10.91 8.49
C THR A 182 1.63 10.03 9.71
N GLN A 183 2.53 10.08 10.68
CA GLN A 183 2.19 9.65 12.03
C GLN A 183 1.05 10.52 12.59
N THR A 184 0.34 10.02 13.60
CA THR A 184 -0.74 10.75 14.26
C THR A 184 -0.21 12.02 14.92
N ILE A 185 -0.62 13.17 14.38
CA ILE A 185 -0.37 14.50 14.94
C ILE A 185 -1.29 14.66 16.13
N ARG A 186 -0.75 15.00 17.30
CA ARG A 186 -1.53 15.12 18.55
C ARG A 186 -1.42 16.51 19.14
N THR A 187 -2.55 17.07 19.58
CA THR A 187 -2.62 18.36 20.25
C THR A 187 -3.51 18.28 21.50
N ARG A 188 -3.30 19.22 22.42
CA ARG A 188 -4.10 19.32 23.67
C ARG A 188 -5.44 20.03 23.47
N THR A 189 -5.54 20.82 22.41
CA THR A 189 -6.74 21.54 21.99
C THR A 189 -6.95 21.30 20.50
N GLN A 190 -8.16 21.55 20.01
CA GLN A 190 -8.39 21.65 18.57
C GLN A 190 -7.48 22.75 18.01
N MET A 191 -6.75 22.43 16.95
CA MET A 191 -5.71 23.31 16.43
C MET A 191 -5.59 23.16 14.91
N ALA A 192 -5.47 24.27 14.19
CA ALA A 192 -5.22 24.20 12.77
C ALA A 192 -3.78 23.75 12.45
N ILE A 193 -3.67 23.01 11.35
CA ILE A 193 -2.40 22.67 10.75
C ILE A 193 -2.09 23.76 9.73
N ALA A 194 -1.03 24.54 9.95
CA ALA A 194 -0.68 25.68 9.09
C ALA A 194 0.05 25.24 7.83
N SER A 195 1.00 24.30 7.95
CA SER A 195 1.72 23.77 6.79
C SER A 195 2.39 22.43 7.07
N VAL A 196 2.72 21.72 6.00
CA VAL A 196 3.57 20.54 6.02
C VAL A 196 4.80 20.81 5.17
N HIS A 197 5.97 20.67 5.74
CA HIS A 197 7.26 20.81 5.07
C HIS A 197 7.92 19.44 4.92
N LEU A 198 7.93 18.91 3.70
CA LEU A 198 8.64 17.70 3.32
C LEU A 198 10.12 18.00 3.17
N LEU A 199 10.98 17.10 3.66
CA LEU A 199 12.43 17.21 3.60
C LEU A 199 12.99 16.17 2.62
N PRO A 200 14.09 16.47 1.92
CA PRO A 200 14.80 15.46 1.15
C PRO A 200 15.18 14.28 2.06
N PRO A 201 15.20 13.05 1.53
CA PRO A 201 15.77 11.92 2.27
C PRO A 201 17.23 12.24 2.65
N GLU A 202 17.61 11.91 3.88
CA GLU A 202 19.00 12.05 4.34
C GLU A 202 19.92 11.31 3.37
N LEU A 203 20.75 12.05 2.62
CA LEU A 203 21.76 11.47 1.75
C LEU A 203 22.76 10.72 2.63
N THR A 204 22.68 9.39 2.64
CA THR A 204 23.79 8.55 3.11
C THR A 204 24.96 8.78 2.16
N THR A 205 25.85 9.70 2.52
CA THR A 205 27.22 9.89 2.02
C THR A 205 27.64 9.12 0.75
N THR A 206 27.58 9.86 -0.38
CA THR A 206 28.40 9.81 -1.61
C THR A 206 28.61 8.50 -2.39
N CYS A 207 28.20 8.50 -3.67
CA CYS A 207 28.98 7.86 -4.74
C CYS A 207 29.09 8.78 -5.97
N CYS A 208 30.33 9.12 -6.31
CA CYS A 208 30.82 9.61 -7.61
C CYS A 208 29.98 10.65 -8.40
N GLY A 209 30.09 11.93 -8.05
CA GLY A 209 29.67 13.02 -8.92
C GLY A 209 30.43 14.32 -8.63
N ARG A 210 31.24 14.78 -9.59
CA ARG A 210 31.77 16.16 -9.58
C ARG A 210 30.61 17.09 -9.89
N HIS A 211 29.86 17.52 -8.88
CA HIS A 211 29.14 18.81 -8.80
C HIS A 211 28.49 18.84 -7.41
N ALA A 212 28.70 19.92 -6.65
CA ALA A 212 27.96 20.14 -5.42
C ALA A 212 26.49 20.38 -5.79
N THR A 213 25.65 19.34 -5.71
CA THR A 213 24.20 19.48 -5.84
C THR A 213 23.74 20.42 -4.73
N LYS A 214 23.18 21.56 -5.11
CA LYS A 214 22.57 22.52 -4.18
C LYS A 214 21.46 21.75 -3.44
N GLN A 215 21.72 21.35 -2.20
CA GLN A 215 20.78 20.56 -1.42
C GLN A 215 19.49 21.36 -1.25
N SER A 216 18.40 20.93 -1.89
CA SER A 216 17.13 21.66 -1.81
C SER A 216 16.67 21.74 -0.36
N SER A 217 16.12 22.88 0.04
CA SER A 217 15.67 23.12 1.41
C SER A 217 14.45 22.29 1.80
N GLY A 218 13.93 21.43 0.91
CA GLY A 218 12.65 20.73 1.03
C GLY A 218 11.49 21.47 0.37
N MET A 219 10.29 20.89 0.46
CA MET A 219 9.06 21.38 -0.17
C MET A 219 8.01 21.69 0.91
N SER A 220 7.42 22.89 0.86
CA SER A 220 6.34 23.28 1.77
C SER A 220 4.97 23.23 1.09
N ILE A 221 4.00 22.65 1.79
CA ILE A 221 2.59 22.59 1.40
C ILE A 221 1.81 23.39 2.47
N PRO A 222 1.35 24.62 2.16
CA PRO A 222 0.48 25.36 3.06
C PRO A 222 -0.89 24.69 3.14
N LEU A 223 -1.51 24.71 4.32
CA LEU A 223 -2.79 24.07 4.57
C LEU A 223 -3.81 25.09 5.07
N ASN A 224 -5.00 25.09 4.47
CA ASN A 224 -6.13 25.89 4.89
C ASN A 224 -7.30 24.95 5.24
N GLY A 225 -7.88 25.12 6.43
CA GLY A 225 -9.05 24.35 6.87
C GLY A 225 -8.76 22.94 7.41
N VAL A 226 -7.49 22.54 7.51
CA VAL A 226 -7.10 21.27 8.15
C VAL A 226 -6.88 21.51 9.63
N GLN A 227 -7.53 20.73 10.50
CA GLN A 227 -7.42 20.85 11.95
C GLN A 227 -7.38 19.49 12.64
N THR A 228 -6.86 19.43 13.86
CA THR A 228 -6.98 18.25 14.71
C THR A 228 -8.41 18.09 15.21
N ALA A 229 -8.91 16.85 15.28
CA ALA A 229 -10.26 16.53 15.74
C ALA A 229 -10.21 15.78 17.07
N ALA A 230 -11.29 15.85 17.86
CA ALA A 230 -11.36 15.13 19.13
C ALA A 230 -11.24 13.61 18.91
N ASN A 231 -10.47 12.93 19.75
CA ASN A 231 -10.31 11.47 19.67
C ASN A 231 -11.59 10.76 20.11
N THR A 232 -12.40 10.30 19.16
CA THR A 232 -13.69 9.61 19.41
C THR A 232 -13.56 8.10 19.68
N GLY A 233 -12.34 7.57 19.84
CA GLY A 233 -12.11 6.13 20.05
C GLY A 233 -12.10 5.27 18.78
N THR A 234 -12.62 5.80 17.66
CA THR A 234 -12.46 5.24 16.31
C THR A 234 -11.28 5.88 15.59
N LYS A 235 -10.47 5.08 14.88
CA LYS A 235 -9.36 5.61 14.05
C LYS A 235 -9.95 6.41 12.89
N ALA A 236 -9.83 7.74 12.94
CA ALA A 236 -10.22 8.60 11.84
C ALA A 236 -9.38 8.32 10.59
N ALA A 237 -9.99 8.40 9.41
CA ALA A 237 -9.27 8.29 8.15
C ALA A 237 -8.28 9.46 8.00
N PRO A 238 -7.11 9.24 7.37
CA PRO A 238 -6.19 10.33 7.07
C PRO A 238 -6.83 11.41 6.18
N ILE A 239 -6.56 12.67 6.49
CA ILE A 239 -6.97 13.82 5.69
C ILE A 239 -6.07 13.87 4.46
N SER A 240 -6.66 13.74 3.27
CA SER A 240 -5.91 13.82 2.01
C SER A 240 -5.41 15.24 1.79
N VAL A 241 -4.09 15.38 1.62
CA VAL A 241 -3.41 16.62 1.30
C VAL A 241 -2.67 16.42 -0.01
N ARG A 242 -3.04 17.21 -1.01
CA ARG A 242 -2.36 17.25 -2.31
C ARG A 242 -1.64 18.58 -2.45
N LYS A 243 -0.45 18.52 -3.04
CA LYS A 243 0.22 19.73 -3.53
C LYS A 243 -0.67 20.36 -4.60
N ASN A 244 -0.83 21.69 -4.57
CA ASN A 244 -1.51 22.41 -5.64
C ASN A 244 -0.75 22.20 -6.95
N ASP A 245 -1.49 21.85 -7.99
CA ASP A 245 -0.97 21.67 -9.34
C ASP A 245 -0.97 23.01 -10.07
N ASN A 246 0.18 23.44 -10.58
CA ASN A 246 0.24 24.51 -11.57
C ASN A 246 0.37 23.87 -12.95
N SER A 247 -0.75 23.36 -13.45
CA SER A 247 -0.82 22.72 -14.77
C SER A 247 -1.80 23.41 -15.70
N ARG A 248 -1.58 23.17 -17.00
CA ARG A 248 -2.45 23.62 -18.08
C ARG A 248 -2.63 22.51 -19.12
N THR A 249 -3.64 22.68 -19.95
CA THR A 249 -3.79 21.93 -21.20
C THR A 249 -2.80 22.44 -22.25
N LEU A 250 -2.67 21.70 -23.36
CA LEU A 250 -1.91 22.15 -24.53
C LEU A 250 -2.43 23.50 -25.04
N THR A 251 -1.52 24.36 -25.49
CA THR A 251 -1.89 25.54 -26.29
C THR A 251 -2.33 25.13 -27.69
N ASN A 252 -2.96 26.04 -28.44
CA ASN A 252 -3.30 25.78 -29.85
C ASN A 252 -2.05 25.50 -30.71
N GLY A 253 -0.93 26.17 -30.41
CA GLY A 253 0.33 25.98 -31.12
C GLY A 253 0.89 24.59 -30.85
N GLU A 254 1.01 24.20 -29.59
CA GLU A 254 1.47 22.87 -29.16
C GLU A 254 0.60 21.74 -29.69
N LEU A 255 -0.73 21.92 -29.65
CA LEU A 255 -1.68 20.97 -30.22
C LEU A 255 -1.43 20.78 -31.72
N ALA A 256 -1.24 21.88 -32.46
CA ALA A 256 -0.94 21.80 -33.90
C ALA A 256 0.39 21.11 -34.18
N MET A 257 1.44 21.37 -33.38
CA MET A 257 2.73 20.66 -33.51
C MET A 257 2.55 19.16 -33.31
N ALA A 258 1.88 18.76 -32.22
CA ALA A 258 1.69 17.36 -31.87
C ALA A 258 0.80 16.62 -32.90
N GLN A 259 -0.28 17.26 -33.36
CA GLN A 259 -1.17 16.69 -34.38
C GLN A 259 -0.49 16.50 -35.74
N SER A 260 0.53 17.31 -36.05
CA SER A 260 1.26 17.20 -37.33
C SER A 260 1.98 15.85 -37.50
N LEU A 261 2.38 15.19 -36.40
CA LEU A 261 3.07 13.90 -36.43
C LEU A 261 2.23 12.76 -35.86
N PHE A 262 1.62 12.97 -34.68
CA PHE A 262 0.92 11.90 -33.96
C PHE A 262 -0.54 11.72 -34.42
N LYS A 263 -1.08 12.63 -35.23
CA LYS A 263 -2.43 12.53 -35.84
C LYS A 263 -3.53 12.24 -34.80
N ASP A 264 -4.18 11.09 -34.90
CA ASP A 264 -5.25 10.62 -34.02
C ASP A 264 -4.78 9.55 -33.01
N SER A 265 -3.47 9.24 -32.97
CA SER A 265 -2.91 8.22 -32.08
C SER A 265 -2.76 8.63 -30.63
N VAL A 266 -3.07 9.89 -30.32
CA VAL A 266 -2.99 10.46 -28.99
C VAL A 266 -4.30 11.17 -28.66
N ASP A 267 -4.87 10.86 -27.50
CA ASP A 267 -5.94 11.64 -26.88
C ASP A 267 -5.34 12.87 -26.19
N TYR A 268 -5.28 13.97 -26.94
CA TYR A 268 -4.69 15.24 -26.50
C TYR A 268 -5.44 15.90 -25.34
N ALA A 269 -6.74 15.63 -25.19
CA ALA A 269 -7.56 16.22 -24.14
C ALA A 269 -7.16 15.71 -22.74
N ARG A 270 -6.45 14.58 -22.68
CA ARG A 270 -5.95 13.99 -21.44
C ARG A 270 -4.58 14.51 -21.02
N ILE A 271 -3.90 15.26 -21.88
CA ILE A 271 -2.55 15.76 -21.63
C ILE A 271 -2.62 16.99 -20.76
N LYS A 272 -1.79 17.01 -19.72
CA LYS A 272 -1.48 18.19 -18.94
C LYS A 272 0.01 18.48 -18.96
N ILE A 273 0.33 19.77 -18.96
CA ILE A 273 1.69 20.27 -18.81
C ILE A 273 1.78 20.92 -17.44
N HIS A 274 2.70 20.42 -16.63
CA HIS A 274 2.92 20.85 -15.26
C HIS A 274 4.18 21.71 -15.17
N SER A 275 4.06 22.87 -14.51
CA SER A 275 5.19 23.69 -14.07
C SER A 275 5.68 23.20 -12.71
N GLU A 276 6.14 21.94 -12.67
CA GLU A 276 6.72 21.31 -11.49
C GLU A 276 7.60 20.10 -11.86
N GLU A 277 8.54 19.76 -10.98
CA GLU A 277 9.29 18.51 -11.06
C GLU A 277 8.40 17.32 -10.69
N TYR A 278 8.51 16.23 -11.48
CA TYR A 278 7.87 14.95 -11.19
C TYR A 278 8.50 14.26 -9.98
N LEU A 279 9.84 14.28 -9.88
CA LEU A 279 10.56 13.76 -8.71
C LEU A 279 10.82 14.89 -7.72
N PRO A 280 10.34 14.80 -6.46
CA PRO A 280 10.51 15.88 -5.49
C PRO A 280 11.97 16.06 -5.09
N PHE A 281 12.28 17.25 -4.56
CA PHE A 281 13.56 17.64 -3.94
C PHE A 281 14.74 17.87 -4.89
N GLY A 282 14.52 18.17 -6.18
CA GLY A 282 15.61 18.29 -7.15
C GLY A 282 16.26 16.94 -7.47
N LEU A 283 15.51 15.84 -7.29
CA LEU A 283 15.92 14.51 -7.74
C LEU A 283 15.70 14.34 -9.25
N GLN A 284 14.93 15.24 -9.88
CA GLN A 284 14.89 15.45 -11.31
C GLN A 284 15.99 16.47 -11.65
N PRO A 285 16.94 16.16 -12.56
CA PRO A 285 17.91 17.15 -13.02
C PRO A 285 17.18 18.37 -13.60
N ASP A 286 17.67 19.58 -13.31
CA ASP A 286 16.97 20.83 -13.64
C ASP A 286 16.64 20.95 -15.14
N ASN A 287 17.47 20.36 -15.99
CA ASN A 287 17.39 20.34 -17.45
C ASN A 287 16.78 19.04 -18.01
N THR A 288 15.91 18.38 -17.24
CA THR A 288 15.19 17.17 -17.64
C THR A 288 13.70 17.39 -17.44
N ALA A 289 12.90 17.03 -18.43
CA ALA A 289 11.46 16.89 -18.26
C ALA A 289 11.13 15.40 -18.11
N MET A 290 9.96 15.10 -17.55
CA MET A 290 9.53 13.72 -17.37
C MET A 290 8.09 13.56 -17.80
N THR A 291 7.80 12.49 -18.54
CA THR A 291 6.44 12.17 -19.01
C THR A 291 6.03 10.73 -18.65
N PRO A 292 5.90 10.40 -17.35
CA PRO A 292 5.78 9.01 -16.92
C PRO A 292 4.36 8.43 -16.97
N ASN A 293 3.33 9.28 -17.10
CA ASN A 293 1.92 8.92 -16.97
C ASN A 293 1.03 9.56 -18.06
N GLY A 294 1.64 10.02 -19.16
CA GLY A 294 0.94 10.73 -20.23
C GLY A 294 0.67 12.22 -19.96
N GLU A 295 1.16 12.74 -18.83
CA GLU A 295 1.26 14.17 -18.53
C GLU A 295 2.75 14.55 -18.47
N MET A 296 3.06 15.81 -18.76
CA MET A 296 4.44 16.31 -18.89
C MET A 296 4.83 17.20 -17.71
N TYR A 297 5.98 16.96 -17.11
CA TYR A 297 6.47 17.68 -15.92
C TYR A 297 7.77 18.39 -16.25
N PHE A 298 7.69 19.72 -16.38
CA PHE A 298 8.84 20.58 -16.65
C PHE A 298 9.28 21.28 -15.37
N ASN A 299 10.60 21.34 -15.14
CA ASN A 299 11.14 22.16 -14.06
C ASN A 299 10.65 23.62 -14.22
N PRO A 300 10.15 24.27 -13.15
CA PRO A 300 9.61 25.63 -13.22
C PRO A 300 10.54 26.67 -13.87
N ASP A 301 11.85 26.53 -13.74
CA ASP A 301 12.84 27.46 -14.31
C ASP A 301 12.91 27.36 -15.85
N TYR A 302 12.51 26.22 -16.41
CA TYR A 302 12.53 25.95 -17.85
C TYR A 302 11.15 25.86 -18.49
N TYR A 303 10.10 25.76 -17.69
CA TYR A 303 8.71 25.76 -18.14
C TYR A 303 8.40 26.95 -19.05
N LYS A 304 7.57 26.72 -20.07
CA LYS A 304 7.07 27.74 -21.00
C LYS A 304 5.55 27.77 -20.99
N ASP A 305 5.00 28.98 -21.06
CA ASP A 305 3.56 29.18 -21.26
C ASP A 305 3.10 28.64 -22.62
N ASP A 306 3.99 28.62 -23.61
CA ASP A 306 3.77 28.00 -24.91
C ASP A 306 5.12 27.53 -25.51
N PHE A 307 5.33 26.21 -25.56
CA PHE A 307 6.55 25.58 -26.09
C PHE A 307 6.62 25.65 -27.63
N SER A 308 5.54 26.02 -28.31
CA SER A 308 5.52 26.12 -29.77
C SER A 308 6.20 27.39 -30.31
N LEU A 309 6.50 28.37 -29.46
CA LEU A 309 6.97 29.69 -29.90
C LEU A 309 8.45 29.73 -30.28
N LEU A 310 9.30 29.01 -29.55
CA LEU A 310 10.75 29.08 -29.73
C LEU A 310 11.33 27.77 -30.25
N PRO A 311 12.22 27.83 -31.26
CA PRO A 311 12.86 26.66 -31.86
C PRO A 311 13.38 25.59 -30.88
N ASN A 312 14.14 25.98 -29.85
CA ASN A 312 14.71 25.05 -28.88
C ASN A 312 13.64 24.34 -28.04
N ASP A 313 12.58 25.05 -27.68
CA ASP A 313 11.50 24.56 -26.81
C ASP A 313 10.60 23.57 -27.56
N GLN A 314 10.43 23.76 -28.88
CA GLN A 314 9.67 22.84 -29.73
C GLN A 314 10.26 21.43 -29.75
N HIS A 315 11.59 21.30 -29.83
CA HIS A 315 12.26 19.99 -29.84
C HIS A 315 11.97 19.25 -28.54
N TRP A 316 12.22 19.89 -27.40
CA TRP A 316 12.01 19.31 -26.09
C TRP A 316 10.55 18.90 -25.87
N PHE A 317 9.60 19.76 -26.24
CA PHE A 317 8.18 19.42 -26.17
C PHE A 317 7.81 18.22 -27.05
N MET A 318 8.33 18.16 -28.28
CA MET A 318 8.05 17.04 -29.19
C MET A 318 8.68 15.73 -28.72
N HIS A 319 9.84 15.80 -28.05
CA HIS A 319 10.44 14.64 -27.38
C HIS A 319 9.50 14.10 -26.29
N GLU A 320 9.03 14.96 -25.39
CA GLU A 320 8.08 14.55 -24.33
C GLU A 320 6.75 14.02 -24.90
N MET A 321 6.27 14.57 -26.03
CA MET A 321 5.10 14.05 -26.73
C MET A 321 5.26 12.60 -27.19
N VAL A 322 6.49 12.15 -27.53
CA VAL A 322 6.74 10.74 -27.88
C VAL A 322 6.46 9.85 -26.68
N HIS A 323 6.81 10.27 -25.47
CA HIS A 323 6.52 9.50 -24.26
C HIS A 323 5.03 9.49 -23.92
N VAL A 324 4.29 10.59 -24.18
CA VAL A 324 2.83 10.56 -24.11
C VAL A 324 2.27 9.52 -25.08
N TRP A 325 2.73 9.53 -26.33
CA TRP A 325 2.30 8.60 -27.38
C TRP A 325 2.61 7.14 -26.99
N GLN A 326 3.82 6.85 -26.56
CA GLN A 326 4.22 5.54 -26.05
C GLN A 326 3.32 5.09 -24.89
N TYR A 327 3.11 5.96 -23.90
CA TYR A 327 2.26 5.67 -22.75
C TYR A 327 0.81 5.36 -23.17
N GLN A 328 0.21 6.17 -24.04
CA GLN A 328 -1.17 5.96 -24.47
C GLN A 328 -1.36 4.71 -25.34
N LEU A 329 -0.32 4.28 -26.07
CA LEU A 329 -0.31 2.98 -26.76
C LEU A 329 -0.07 1.78 -25.82
N GLY A 330 0.19 2.01 -24.54
CA GLY A 330 0.33 1.00 -23.49
C GLY A 330 1.78 0.63 -23.14
N TYR A 331 2.77 1.40 -23.61
CA TYR A 331 4.17 1.20 -23.23
C TYR A 331 4.42 1.61 -21.77
N TRP A 332 5.18 0.80 -21.04
CA TRP A 332 5.48 1.04 -19.63
C TRP A 332 6.64 2.04 -19.46
N VAL A 333 6.38 3.31 -19.77
CA VAL A 333 7.37 4.41 -19.72
C VAL A 333 8.09 4.48 -18.37
N LYS A 334 7.37 4.37 -17.24
CA LYS A 334 7.96 4.38 -15.88
C LYS A 334 8.98 3.27 -15.64
N LEU A 335 8.67 2.05 -16.09
CA LEU A 335 9.53 0.89 -15.88
C LEU A 335 10.81 1.02 -16.71
N HIS A 336 10.68 1.44 -17.96
CA HIS A 336 11.80 1.54 -18.88
C HIS A 336 12.68 2.77 -18.62
N GLY A 337 12.09 3.92 -18.24
CA GLY A 337 12.85 5.08 -17.79
C GLY A 337 13.68 4.79 -16.53
N LEU A 338 13.18 3.96 -15.60
CA LEU A 338 13.94 3.50 -14.44
C LEU A 338 15.11 2.59 -14.83
N LEU A 339 14.96 1.79 -15.89
CA LEU A 339 16.01 0.90 -16.41
C LEU A 339 17.09 1.62 -17.22
N LEU A 340 16.84 2.83 -17.68
CA LEU A 340 17.79 3.67 -18.43
C LEU A 340 18.54 4.66 -17.54
N HIS A 341 18.22 4.73 -16.25
CA HIS A 341 18.82 5.66 -15.30
C HIS A 341 20.33 5.40 -15.10
N PRO A 342 21.18 6.44 -14.99
CA PRO A 342 22.61 6.27 -14.75
C PRO A 342 22.85 5.50 -13.44
N GLY A 343 23.31 4.25 -13.54
CA GLY A 343 23.49 3.34 -12.40
C GLY A 343 22.66 2.04 -12.46
N THR A 344 21.80 1.88 -13.46
CA THR A 344 21.12 0.61 -13.77
C THR A 344 21.80 -0.14 -14.92
N LEU A 345 21.44 -1.41 -15.13
CA LEU A 345 22.14 -2.31 -16.06
C LEU A 345 22.30 -1.73 -17.47
N TRP A 346 21.32 -0.96 -17.97
CA TRP A 346 21.39 -0.35 -19.31
C TRP A 346 22.08 1.02 -19.31
N GLY A 347 21.92 1.85 -18.27
CA GLY A 347 22.70 3.09 -18.12
C GLY A 347 24.21 2.89 -17.94
N LEU A 348 24.64 1.65 -17.66
CA LEU A 348 26.05 1.23 -17.60
C LEU A 348 26.61 0.75 -18.96
N LEU A 349 25.75 0.54 -19.97
CA LEU A 349 26.14 0.02 -21.30
C LEU A 349 26.34 1.11 -22.35
N GLY A 350 26.01 2.38 -22.07
CA GLY A 350 26.20 3.51 -22.96
C GLY A 350 25.29 4.70 -22.63
N ASP A 351 25.46 5.81 -23.35
CA ASP A 351 24.56 6.97 -23.25
C ASP A 351 23.22 6.62 -23.93
N PRO A 352 22.10 6.54 -23.18
CA PRO A 352 20.81 6.10 -23.71
C PRO A 352 20.22 7.05 -24.77
N TYR A 353 20.74 8.29 -24.85
CA TYR A 353 20.31 9.32 -25.79
C TYR A 353 21.10 9.30 -27.12
N GLN A 354 22.20 8.55 -27.20
CA GLN A 354 22.99 8.47 -28.42
C GLN A 354 22.39 7.43 -29.35
N TYR A 355 21.99 7.85 -30.54
CA TYR A 355 21.62 6.96 -31.63
C TYR A 355 22.33 7.36 -32.94
N GLU A 356 22.46 6.41 -33.85
CA GLU A 356 22.87 6.64 -35.23
C GLU A 356 21.87 5.93 -36.13
N LEU A 357 21.22 6.67 -37.04
CA LEU A 357 20.35 6.08 -38.04
C LEU A 357 21.15 5.64 -39.26
N LYS A 358 20.98 4.37 -39.64
CA LYS A 358 21.58 3.75 -40.81
C LYS A 358 20.49 3.38 -41.83
N PRO A 359 20.85 3.26 -43.12
CA PRO A 359 19.91 2.76 -44.12
C PRO A 359 19.38 1.37 -43.74
N GLY A 360 18.06 1.25 -43.62
CA GLY A 360 17.39 -0.01 -43.26
C GLY A 360 16.84 -0.05 -41.83
N ASP A 361 17.32 0.82 -40.94
CA ASP A 361 16.83 0.90 -39.57
C ASP A 361 15.35 1.27 -39.52
N LYS A 362 14.63 0.79 -38.50
CA LYS A 362 13.24 1.10 -38.20
C LYS A 362 13.12 1.75 -36.83
N LEU A 363 12.06 2.55 -36.63
CA LEU A 363 11.83 3.25 -35.36
C LEU A 363 11.83 2.30 -34.15
N GLN A 364 11.19 1.14 -34.27
CA GLN A 364 11.12 0.15 -33.19
C GLN A 364 12.45 -0.54 -32.86
N ASP A 365 13.51 -0.33 -33.65
CA ASP A 365 14.84 -0.85 -33.34
C ASP A 365 15.57 0.00 -32.27
N PHE A 366 14.97 1.13 -31.88
CA PHE A 366 15.53 2.11 -30.95
C PHE A 366 14.78 2.10 -29.61
N ASN A 367 15.51 2.43 -28.53
CA ASN A 367 14.92 2.55 -27.20
C ASN A 367 14.00 3.77 -27.09
N MET A 368 13.23 3.86 -26.00
CA MET A 368 12.22 4.92 -25.83
C MET A 368 12.75 6.36 -25.90
N GLU A 369 13.94 6.64 -25.36
CA GLU A 369 14.56 7.97 -25.35
C GLU A 369 15.10 8.31 -26.75
N GLN A 370 15.70 7.32 -27.43
CA GLN A 370 16.16 7.45 -28.81
C GLN A 370 14.98 7.70 -29.76
N GLN A 371 13.86 7.00 -29.60
CA GLN A 371 12.64 7.29 -30.36
C GLN A 371 12.16 8.73 -30.12
N GLY A 372 12.25 9.20 -28.86
CA GLY A 372 11.99 10.58 -28.45
C GLY A 372 12.76 11.57 -29.31
N ASP A 373 14.08 11.43 -29.34
CA ASP A 373 14.95 12.32 -30.12
C ASP A 373 14.78 12.16 -31.63
N ILE A 374 14.63 10.94 -32.16
CA ILE A 374 14.47 10.69 -33.61
C ILE A 374 13.24 11.43 -34.16
N ILE A 375 12.10 11.32 -33.47
CA ILE A 375 10.84 11.96 -33.90
C ILE A 375 10.91 13.48 -33.71
N ALA A 376 11.46 13.96 -32.59
CA ALA A 376 11.63 15.40 -32.35
C ALA A 376 12.59 16.05 -33.36
N ASP A 377 13.70 15.39 -33.69
CA ASP A 377 14.65 15.84 -34.70
C ASP A 377 14.02 15.90 -36.10
N TYR A 378 13.22 14.87 -36.45
CA TYR A 378 12.45 14.87 -37.71
C TYR A 378 11.46 16.04 -37.76
N TYR A 379 10.73 16.30 -36.66
CA TYR A 379 9.81 17.44 -36.56
C TYR A 379 10.52 18.76 -36.84
N CYS A 380 11.59 19.07 -36.07
CA CYS A 380 12.32 20.32 -36.20
C CYS A 380 12.87 20.50 -37.62
N TRP A 381 13.43 19.44 -38.20
CA TRP A 381 13.89 19.51 -39.58
C TRP A 381 12.75 19.82 -40.55
N SER A 382 11.61 19.13 -40.42
CA SER A 382 10.46 19.25 -41.33
C SER A 382 9.80 20.63 -41.32
N THR A 383 9.91 21.37 -40.21
CA THR A 383 9.36 22.71 -40.04
C THR A 383 10.37 23.83 -40.30
N GLY A 384 11.58 23.49 -40.78
CA GLY A 384 12.65 24.45 -41.06
C GLY A 384 13.29 25.02 -39.79
N ASN A 385 13.07 24.38 -38.65
CA ASN A 385 13.68 24.73 -37.39
C ASN A 385 15.15 24.25 -37.37
N SER A 386 16.08 25.20 -37.19
CA SER A 386 17.52 24.96 -37.24
C SER A 386 18.12 24.48 -35.92
N THR A 387 17.38 24.56 -34.82
CA THR A 387 17.81 24.06 -33.51
C THR A 387 17.66 22.55 -33.49
N ARG A 388 18.77 21.88 -33.24
CA ARG A 388 18.92 20.42 -33.26
C ARG A 388 19.07 19.97 -31.81
N SER A 389 18.55 18.78 -31.49
CA SER A 389 18.48 18.09 -30.18
C SER A 389 19.43 18.59 -29.07
N ALA A 390 19.04 18.41 -27.80
CA ALA A 390 19.95 18.49 -26.66
C ALA A 390 21.26 17.68 -26.84
N SER A 391 21.23 16.63 -27.67
CA SER A 391 22.41 15.85 -28.11
C SER A 391 23.37 16.59 -29.06
N SER A 392 23.05 17.83 -29.47
CA SER A 392 23.80 18.66 -30.44
C SER A 392 24.00 18.00 -31.82
N ARG A 393 23.25 16.94 -32.15
CA ARG A 393 23.50 16.14 -33.35
C ARG A 393 22.84 16.75 -34.59
N ARG A 394 23.60 16.86 -35.69
CA ARG A 394 23.04 17.31 -36.96
C ARG A 394 22.27 16.17 -37.65
N VAL A 395 20.96 16.34 -37.89
CA VAL A 395 20.26 15.60 -38.97
C VAL A 395 21.03 15.85 -40.28
N THR A 396 21.69 14.82 -40.78
CA THR A 396 22.55 14.86 -41.98
C THR A 396 21.81 14.46 -43.25
N SER A 397 20.82 13.57 -43.13
CA SER A 397 20.00 13.09 -44.25
C SER A 397 18.56 12.87 -43.82
N ILE A 398 17.65 13.69 -44.35
CA ILE A 398 16.21 13.52 -44.08
C ILE A 398 15.65 12.23 -44.65
N ASP A 399 16.22 11.72 -45.74
CA ASP A 399 15.73 10.51 -46.40
C ASP A 399 15.91 9.27 -45.50
N ILE A 400 16.98 9.24 -44.69
CA ILE A 400 17.20 8.18 -43.70
C ILE A 400 16.13 8.26 -42.61
N TYR A 401 15.83 9.46 -42.09
CA TYR A 401 14.76 9.63 -41.09
C TYR A 401 13.39 9.25 -41.65
N LYS A 402 13.06 9.70 -42.88
CA LYS A 402 11.81 9.31 -43.55
C LYS A 402 11.70 7.82 -43.76
N SER A 403 12.80 7.15 -44.08
CA SER A 403 12.85 5.70 -44.21
C SER A 403 12.59 5.01 -42.88
N ALA A 404 13.29 5.42 -41.81
CA ALA A 404 13.16 4.82 -40.48
C ALA A 404 11.79 5.07 -39.84
N LEU A 405 11.24 6.26 -40.07
CA LEU A 405 9.92 6.69 -39.58
C LEU A 405 8.78 6.33 -40.54
N GLY A 406 9.04 5.65 -41.67
CA GLY A 406 8.02 5.45 -42.71
C GLY A 406 6.74 4.80 -42.19
N ASP A 407 6.89 3.77 -41.35
CA ASP A 407 5.76 3.06 -40.75
C ASP A 407 5.01 3.96 -39.75
N PHE A 408 5.74 4.72 -38.90
CA PHE A 408 5.16 5.72 -37.98
C PHE A 408 4.42 6.84 -38.71
N LEU A 409 5.02 7.44 -39.72
CA LEU A 409 4.42 8.51 -40.51
C LEU A 409 3.18 8.03 -41.28
N SER A 410 3.13 6.75 -41.64
CA SER A 410 1.95 6.16 -42.26
C SER A 410 0.84 5.93 -41.23
N ASN A 411 1.14 5.26 -40.11
CA ASN A 411 0.18 4.85 -39.11
C ASN A 411 0.79 4.92 -37.68
N PRO A 412 0.69 6.07 -37.00
CA PRO A 412 1.22 6.20 -35.65
C PRO A 412 0.41 5.42 -34.60
N ASN A 413 -0.72 4.79 -34.97
CA ASN A 413 -1.49 3.93 -34.06
C ASN A 413 -0.90 2.51 -33.92
N ASP A 414 0.09 2.12 -34.73
CA ASP A 414 0.64 0.77 -34.69
C ASP A 414 1.54 0.56 -33.45
N ARG A 415 1.10 -0.31 -32.54
CA ARG A 415 1.85 -0.66 -31.33
C ARG A 415 3.18 -1.36 -31.61
N LYS A 416 3.40 -1.89 -32.82
CA LYS A 416 4.69 -2.48 -33.22
C LYS A 416 5.81 -1.46 -33.40
N LEU A 417 5.47 -0.17 -33.39
CA LEU A 417 6.43 0.93 -33.46
C LEU A 417 7.10 1.22 -32.11
N LEU A 418 6.54 0.69 -31.02
CA LEU A 418 7.12 0.80 -29.67
C LEU A 418 8.39 -0.07 -29.57
N PRO A 419 9.34 0.26 -28.67
CA PRO A 419 10.55 -0.53 -28.45
C PRO A 419 10.31 -1.99 -28.04
#